data_AF-A0A2K0VU46-F1
#
_entry.id   AF-A0A2K0VU46-F1
#
_cell.length_a   1.000
_cell.length_b   1.000
_cell.length_c   1.000
_cell.angle_alpha   90.00
_cell.angle_beta   90.00
_cell.angle_gamma   90.00
#
_symmetry.space_group_name_H-M   'P 1'
#
loop_
_entity.id
_entity.type
_entity.pdbx_description
1 polymer ?
#
loop_
_entity_poly.entity_id
_entity_poly.type
_entity_poly.pdbx_seq_one_letter_code
_entity_poly.pdbx_strand_id
1 'polypeptide(L)'
;MDYKTVDHGAKYPSGGDEIEMVFNWLEKRNAGKPRRDVYIMGNSAGAAHVMTWLFEPAYDETVKRLTAGQGDLKLKGASAVGGPFRWYYKDMTDTFLQSILVNYYGDETEVDKNAPTEVAKRAIDSLGGSINKTRPPILVAVSEFDPEYLRKSGRLLAGK
;
A
#
# COMPACT_ATOMS: atom_id res chain seq x y z
N MET A 1 14.35 -2.64 1.30
CA MET A 1 13.91 -4.02 1.02
C MET A 1 13.81 -4.15 -0.48
N ASP A 2 14.21 -5.30 -1.02
CA ASP A 2 13.85 -5.67 -2.38
C ASP A 2 12.59 -6.53 -2.34
N TYR A 3 11.90 -6.65 -3.47
CA TYR A 3 10.67 -7.40 -3.61
C TYR A 3 10.64 -8.07 -4.99
N LYS A 4 9.86 -9.14 -5.10
CA LYS A 4 9.64 -9.86 -6.35
C LYS A 4 9.03 -8.93 -7.41
N THR A 5 9.58 -8.90 -8.62
CA THR A 5 9.06 -8.14 -9.75
C THR A 5 8.15 -8.98 -10.64
N VAL A 6 7.39 -8.34 -11.54
CA VAL A 6 6.48 -9.02 -12.48
C VAL A 6 7.20 -10.04 -13.35
N ASP A 7 8.44 -9.77 -13.76
CA ASP A 7 9.28 -10.70 -14.55
C ASP A 7 9.64 -11.97 -13.76
N HIS A 8 9.57 -11.91 -12.44
CA HIS A 8 9.81 -13.03 -11.53
C HIS A 8 8.51 -13.58 -10.93
N GLY A 9 7.36 -13.32 -11.58
CA GLY A 9 6.06 -13.87 -11.19
C GLY A 9 5.36 -13.15 -10.05
N ALA A 10 5.68 -11.87 -9.80
CA ALA A 10 4.88 -11.07 -8.89
C ALA A 10 3.45 -10.90 -9.41
N LYS A 11 2.48 -11.12 -8.52
CA LYS A 11 1.04 -11.01 -8.78
C LYS A 11 0.39 -10.36 -7.57
N TYR A 12 -0.64 -9.55 -7.75
CA TYR A 12 -1.39 -8.99 -6.66
C TYR A 12 -1.91 -10.10 -5.72
N PRO A 13 -1.79 -9.97 -4.38
CA PRO A 13 -1.29 -8.82 -3.63
C PRO A 13 0.19 -8.92 -3.18
N SER A 14 1.08 -9.57 -3.93
CA SER A 14 2.43 -9.97 -3.49
C SER A 14 3.30 -8.86 -2.92
N GLY A 15 3.16 -7.61 -3.38
CA GLY A 15 3.88 -6.49 -2.76
C GLY A 15 3.52 -6.29 -1.28
N GLY A 16 2.28 -6.60 -0.89
CA GLY A 16 1.85 -6.65 0.51
C GLY A 16 2.41 -7.85 1.25
N ASP A 17 2.45 -9.03 0.63
CA ASP A 17 3.06 -10.24 1.22
C ASP A 17 4.53 -10.02 1.58
N GLU A 18 5.27 -9.32 0.72
CA GLU A 18 6.68 -8.97 0.95
C GLU A 18 6.84 -8.01 2.14
N ILE A 19 5.95 -7.02 2.27
CA ILE A 19 5.94 -6.11 3.43
C ILE A 19 5.58 -6.86 4.71
N GLU A 20 4.59 -7.74 4.66
CA GLU A 20 4.17 -8.59 5.77
C GLU A 20 5.33 -9.49 6.23
N MET A 21 6.04 -10.12 5.28
CA MET A 21 7.24 -10.91 5.57
C MET A 21 8.32 -10.06 6.26
N VAL A 22 8.55 -8.83 5.81
CA VAL A 22 9.53 -7.92 6.42
C VAL A 22 9.15 -7.56 7.85
N PHE A 23 7.89 -7.23 8.13
CA PHE A 23 7.46 -6.97 9.51
C PHE A 23 7.57 -8.21 10.40
N ASN A 24 7.15 -9.37 9.91
CA ASN A 24 7.32 -10.64 10.62
C ASN A 24 8.80 -10.94 10.94
N TRP A 25 9.71 -10.62 10.02
CA TRP A 25 11.15 -10.72 10.26
C TRP A 25 11.65 -9.70 11.30
N LEU A 26 11.20 -8.45 11.20
CA LEU A 26 11.58 -7.38 12.14
C LEU A 26 11.13 -7.69 13.57
N GLU A 27 9.93 -8.26 13.73
CA GLU A 27 9.41 -8.64 15.05
C GLU A 27 10.22 -9.77 15.68
N LYS A 28 10.54 -10.82 14.91
CA LYS A 28 11.45 -11.88 15.37
C LYS A 28 12.81 -11.33 15.76
N ARG A 29 13.32 -10.34 15.01
CA ARG A 29 14.61 -9.70 15.29
C ARG A 29 14.57 -8.76 16.49
N ASN A 30 13.42 -8.16 16.79
CA ASN A 30 13.23 -7.27 17.94
C ASN A 30 12.68 -7.98 19.19
N ALA A 31 12.42 -9.29 19.10
CA ALA A 31 11.93 -10.11 20.21
C ALA A 31 12.78 -9.92 21.48
N GLY A 32 12.11 -9.57 22.58
CA GLY A 32 12.74 -9.40 23.91
C GLY A 32 13.61 -8.15 24.04
N LYS A 33 13.56 -7.23 23.08
CA LYS A 33 14.23 -5.92 23.12
C LYS A 33 13.21 -4.83 23.44
N PRO A 34 13.66 -3.63 23.88
CA PRO A 34 12.76 -2.49 24.02
C PRO A 34 11.96 -2.24 22.74
N ARG A 35 10.67 -1.93 22.92
CA ARG A 35 9.77 -1.65 21.81
C ARG A 35 10.32 -0.54 20.93
N ARG A 36 10.27 -0.71 19.61
CA ARG A 36 10.71 0.30 18.64
C ARG A 36 9.54 0.87 17.87
N ASP A 37 9.57 2.20 17.74
CA ASP A 37 8.72 2.91 16.81
C ASP A 37 9.27 2.70 15.38
N VAL A 38 8.39 2.33 14.46
CA VAL A 38 8.71 2.06 13.06
C VAL A 38 7.80 2.86 12.15
N TYR A 39 8.33 3.18 10.97
CA TYR A 39 7.66 3.94 9.92
C TYR A 39 7.88 3.20 8.61
N ILE A 40 6.87 3.16 7.76
CA ILE A 40 6.99 2.58 6.41
C ILE A 40 6.84 3.67 5.36
N MET A 41 7.67 3.62 4.32
CA MET A 41 7.59 4.53 3.19
C MET A 41 7.62 3.72 1.90
N GLY A 42 6.70 4.03 1.00
CA GLY A 42 6.68 3.54 -0.37
C GLY A 42 6.84 4.70 -1.35
N ASN A 43 7.66 4.49 -2.39
CA ASN A 43 7.78 5.42 -3.51
C ASN A 43 7.29 4.74 -4.80
N SER A 44 6.55 5.48 -5.65
CA SER A 44 6.02 4.95 -6.91
C SER A 44 5.26 3.63 -6.72
N ALA A 45 5.62 2.55 -7.40
CA ALA A 45 5.02 1.21 -7.19
C ALA A 45 5.07 0.75 -5.72
N GLY A 46 6.11 1.11 -4.98
CA GLY A 46 6.21 0.83 -3.55
C GLY A 46 5.13 1.53 -2.72
N ALA A 47 4.65 2.70 -3.15
CA ALA A 47 3.51 3.36 -2.52
C ALA A 47 2.23 2.52 -2.71
N ALA A 48 2.03 1.93 -3.88
CA ALA A 48 0.91 1.02 -4.12
C ALA A 48 1.01 -0.24 -3.23
N HIS A 49 2.21 -0.80 -3.04
CA HIS A 49 2.44 -1.93 -2.14
C HIS A 49 2.16 -1.58 -0.67
N VAL A 50 2.64 -0.42 -0.20
CA VAL A 50 2.33 0.07 1.16
C VAL A 50 0.82 0.22 1.36
N MET A 51 0.12 0.83 0.40
CA MET A 51 -1.33 0.98 0.48
C MET A 51 -2.07 -0.37 0.41
N THR A 52 -1.58 -1.31 -0.41
CA THR A 52 -2.11 -2.67 -0.44
C THR A 52 -1.96 -3.32 0.93
N TRP A 53 -0.75 -3.34 1.50
CA TRP A 53 -0.50 -3.93 2.81
C TRP A 53 -1.33 -3.26 3.92
N LEU A 54 -1.48 -1.93 3.87
CA LEU A 54 -2.27 -1.22 4.87
C LEU A 54 -3.77 -1.52 4.76
N PHE A 55 -4.34 -1.79 3.58
CA PHE A 55 -5.81 -1.79 3.43
C PHE A 55 -6.41 -3.09 2.89
N GLU A 56 -5.62 -4.03 2.39
CA GLU A 56 -6.11 -5.37 2.07
C GLU A 56 -6.51 -6.13 3.35
N PRO A 57 -7.72 -6.73 3.42
CA PRO A 57 -8.15 -7.51 4.57
C PRO A 57 -7.20 -8.65 4.95
N ALA A 58 -6.40 -9.16 4.02
CA ALA A 58 -5.41 -10.21 4.30
C ALA A 58 -4.39 -9.81 5.38
N TYR A 59 -4.09 -8.51 5.54
CA TYR A 59 -3.05 -8.02 6.46
C TYR A 59 -3.63 -7.27 7.67
N ASP A 60 -4.96 -7.27 7.81
CA ASP A 60 -5.69 -6.44 8.77
C ASP A 60 -5.21 -6.62 10.21
N GLU A 61 -4.98 -7.87 10.60
CA GLU A 61 -4.57 -8.24 11.95
C GLU A 61 -3.19 -7.66 12.29
N THR A 62 -2.20 -7.88 11.43
CA THR A 62 -0.83 -7.37 11.60
C THR A 62 -0.84 -5.84 11.66
N VAL A 63 -1.53 -5.18 10.74
CA VAL A 63 -1.58 -3.70 10.71
C VAL A 63 -2.25 -3.14 11.97
N LYS A 64 -3.36 -3.74 12.43
CA LYS A 64 -4.05 -3.34 13.67
C LYS A 64 -3.12 -3.46 14.88
N ARG A 65 -2.48 -4.62 15.02
CA ARG A 65 -1.59 -4.95 16.13
C ARG A 65 -0.38 -4.01 16.18
N LEU A 66 0.28 -3.78 15.04
CA LEU A 66 1.41 -2.86 14.93
C LEU A 66 1.01 -1.41 15.21
N THR A 67 -0.14 -0.96 14.72
CA THR A 67 -0.65 0.41 14.97
C THR A 67 -0.95 0.64 16.45
N ALA A 68 -1.57 -0.34 17.10
CA ALA A 68 -1.83 -0.32 18.54
C ALA A 68 -0.52 -0.39 19.38
N GLY A 69 0.59 -0.80 18.76
CA GLY A 69 1.87 -1.03 19.43
C GLY A 69 1.83 -2.25 20.35
N GLN A 70 1.08 -3.27 19.94
CA GLN A 70 1.02 -4.59 20.57
C GLN A 70 2.24 -5.42 20.15
N GLY A 71 3.14 -5.67 21.09
CA GLY A 71 4.41 -6.36 20.87
C GLY A 71 5.60 -5.41 20.86
N ASP A 72 6.68 -5.85 20.22
CA ASP A 72 7.98 -5.18 20.26
C ASP A 72 8.16 -4.11 19.18
N LEU A 73 7.18 -3.92 18.30
CA LEU A 73 7.16 -2.85 17.30
C LEU A 73 5.88 -2.02 17.42
N LYS A 74 5.98 -0.73 17.07
CA LYS A 74 4.82 0.16 16.91
C LYS A 74 4.90 0.90 15.60
N LEU A 75 3.94 0.66 14.71
CA LEU A 75 3.83 1.41 13.45
C LEU A 75 3.25 2.80 13.74
N LYS A 76 4.09 3.83 13.60
CA LYS A 76 3.78 5.22 13.96
C LYS A 76 3.31 6.06 12.78
N GLY A 77 3.61 5.64 11.56
CA GLY A 77 3.28 6.38 10.36
C GLY A 77 3.57 5.57 9.11
N ALA A 78 2.84 5.89 8.05
CA ALA A 78 3.12 5.44 6.70
C ALA A 78 3.24 6.63 5.76
N SER A 79 4.08 6.51 4.74
CA SER A 79 4.23 7.53 3.70
C SER A 79 4.15 6.89 2.32
N ALA A 80 3.33 7.48 1.45
CA ALA A 80 3.10 7.04 0.09
C ALA A 80 3.43 8.20 -0.86
N VAL A 81 4.58 8.11 -1.54
CA VAL A 81 5.19 9.24 -2.27
C VAL A 81 5.28 8.95 -3.76
N GLY A 82 4.75 9.85 -4.60
CA GLY A 82 4.74 9.71 -6.06
C GLY A 82 4.02 8.43 -6.52
N GLY A 83 3.03 7.97 -5.75
CA GLY A 83 2.38 6.67 -5.93
C GLY A 83 1.24 6.68 -6.95
N PRO A 84 1.09 5.61 -7.74
CA PRO A 84 -0.08 5.41 -8.59
C PRO A 84 -1.23 4.88 -7.75
N PHE A 85 -2.07 5.77 -7.22
CA PHE A 85 -3.17 5.38 -6.34
C PHE A 85 -4.45 4.99 -7.10
N ARG A 86 -4.50 5.31 -8.39
CA ARG A 86 -5.55 4.93 -9.33
C ARG A 86 -4.95 4.86 -10.73
N TRP A 87 -5.29 3.80 -11.46
CA TRP A 87 -4.71 3.50 -12.77
C TRP A 87 -5.52 4.09 -13.92
N TYR A 88 -6.84 4.26 -13.77
CA TYR A 88 -7.74 4.72 -14.85
C TYR A 88 -7.51 3.87 -16.12
N TYR A 89 -7.51 2.55 -15.95
CA TYR A 89 -6.93 1.62 -16.94
C TYR A 89 -7.50 1.82 -18.36
N LYS A 90 -8.82 2.04 -18.45
CA LYS A 90 -9.54 2.26 -19.72
C LYS A 90 -9.14 3.54 -20.46
N ASP A 91 -8.66 4.55 -19.73
CA ASP A 91 -8.26 5.84 -20.29
C ASP A 91 -6.75 5.91 -20.54
N MET A 92 -6.00 4.85 -20.17
CA MET A 92 -4.55 4.81 -20.29
C MET A 92 -4.13 4.60 -21.76
N THR A 93 -3.17 5.40 -22.22
CA THR A 93 -2.58 5.29 -23.56
C THR A 93 -1.24 4.57 -23.57
N ASP A 94 -0.61 4.42 -22.41
CA ASP A 94 0.65 3.69 -22.23
C ASP A 94 0.39 2.18 -22.22
N THR A 95 0.50 1.55 -23.39
CA THR A 95 0.29 0.12 -23.57
C THR A 95 1.32 -0.75 -22.86
N PHE A 96 2.53 -0.24 -22.63
CA PHE A 96 3.55 -0.96 -21.88
C PHE A 96 3.15 -1.03 -20.40
N LEU A 97 2.75 0.10 -19.80
CA LEU A 97 2.25 0.12 -18.43
C LEU A 97 0.97 -0.72 -18.28
N GLN A 98 0.03 -0.65 -19.24
CA GLN A 98 -1.16 -1.51 -19.23
C GLN A 98 -0.80 -3.00 -19.15
N SER A 99 0.18 -3.44 -19.95
CA SER A 99 0.63 -4.84 -19.93
C SER A 99 1.21 -5.25 -18.57
N ILE A 100 1.97 -4.36 -17.92
CA ILE A 100 2.52 -4.60 -16.58
C ILE A 100 1.39 -4.69 -15.55
N LEU A 101 0.40 -3.82 -15.64
CA LEU A 101 -0.74 -3.78 -14.72
C LEU A 101 -1.59 -5.03 -14.83
N VAL A 102 -1.97 -5.46 -16.03
CA VAL A 102 -2.69 -6.72 -16.23
C VAL A 102 -1.85 -7.91 -15.78
N ASN A 103 -0.55 -7.90 -16.07
CA ASN A 103 0.33 -8.95 -15.59
C ASN A 103 0.40 -9.00 -14.07
N TYR A 104 0.41 -7.86 -13.37
CA TYR A 104 0.45 -7.86 -11.91
C TYR A 104 -0.93 -8.18 -11.29
N TYR A 105 -1.99 -7.50 -11.72
CA TYR A 105 -3.31 -7.57 -11.09
C TYR A 105 -4.21 -8.69 -11.62
N GLY A 106 -3.92 -9.26 -12.79
CA GLY A 106 -4.64 -10.39 -13.39
C GLY A 106 -5.36 -10.02 -14.68
N ASP A 107 -6.29 -9.06 -14.61
CA ASP A 107 -7.04 -8.55 -15.76
C ASP A 107 -7.42 -7.06 -15.56
N GLU A 108 -7.99 -6.45 -16.59
CA GLU A 108 -8.38 -5.03 -16.61
C GLU A 108 -9.36 -4.66 -15.49
N THR A 109 -10.27 -5.57 -15.14
CA THR A 109 -11.26 -5.35 -14.07
C THR A 109 -10.56 -5.35 -12.72
N GLU A 110 -9.66 -6.30 -12.51
CA GLU A 110 -8.90 -6.42 -11.27
C GLU A 110 -7.88 -5.27 -11.10
N VAL A 111 -7.35 -4.68 -12.19
CA VAL A 111 -6.48 -3.48 -12.10
C VAL A 111 -7.20 -2.33 -11.39
N ASP A 112 -8.39 -1.95 -11.86
CA ASP A 112 -9.10 -0.81 -11.28
C ASP A 112 -9.68 -1.17 -9.90
N LYS A 113 -10.22 -2.39 -9.74
CA LYS A 113 -10.75 -2.87 -8.46
C LYS A 113 -9.69 -2.94 -7.37
N ASN A 114 -8.45 -3.29 -7.69
CA ASN A 114 -7.37 -3.43 -6.73
C ASN A 114 -6.39 -2.24 -6.74
N ALA A 115 -6.79 -1.13 -7.39
CA ALA A 115 -6.09 0.13 -7.26
C ALA A 115 -6.07 0.58 -5.78
N PRO A 116 -4.98 1.20 -5.29
CA PRO A 116 -4.86 1.61 -3.89
C PRO A 116 -6.04 2.42 -3.33
N THR A 117 -6.63 3.32 -4.13
CA THR A 117 -7.81 4.10 -3.74
C THR A 117 -9.03 3.23 -3.48
N GLU A 118 -9.26 2.20 -4.30
CA GLU A 118 -10.42 1.31 -4.15
C GLU A 118 -10.24 0.35 -2.98
N VAL A 119 -9.03 -0.16 -2.77
CA VAL A 119 -8.71 -1.00 -1.59
C VAL A 119 -8.91 -0.19 -0.30
N ALA A 120 -8.36 1.02 -0.24
CA ALA A 120 -8.53 1.91 0.91
C ALA A 120 -10.01 2.27 1.15
N LYS A 121 -10.76 2.59 0.09
CA LYS A 121 -12.19 2.87 0.18
C LYS A 121 -12.97 1.70 0.76
N ARG A 122 -12.78 0.48 0.24
CA ARG A 122 -13.43 -0.72 0.78
C ARG A 122 -13.13 -0.93 2.27
N ALA A 123 -11.88 -0.73 2.67
CA ALA A 123 -11.48 -0.85 4.06
C ALA A 123 -12.12 0.23 4.95
N ILE A 124 -12.20 1.48 4.47
CA ILE A 124 -12.88 2.58 5.17
C ILE A 124 -14.36 2.28 5.32
N ASP A 125 -15.03 1.84 4.25
CA ASP A 125 -16.45 1.50 4.26
C ASP A 125 -16.73 0.34 5.23
N SER A 126 -15.83 -0.66 5.28
CA SER A 126 -15.96 -1.82 6.18
C SER A 126 -15.66 -1.50 7.64
N LEU A 127 -14.67 -0.65 7.93
CA LEU A 127 -14.20 -0.38 9.30
C LEU A 127 -14.85 0.87 9.92
N GLY A 128 -15.42 1.74 9.10
CA GLY A 128 -16.00 3.01 9.51
C GLY A 128 -15.03 3.86 10.33
N GLY A 129 -15.54 4.46 11.42
CA GLY A 129 -14.73 5.30 12.31
C GLY A 129 -13.57 4.58 13.03
N SER A 130 -13.53 3.24 12.99
CA SER A 130 -12.42 2.47 13.57
C SER A 130 -11.12 2.62 12.77
N ILE A 131 -11.20 3.05 11.50
CA ILE A 131 -10.02 3.14 10.62
C ILE A 131 -8.89 3.98 11.22
N ASN A 132 -9.22 5.07 11.90
CA ASN A 132 -8.27 5.97 12.55
C ASN A 132 -7.57 5.37 13.79
N LYS A 133 -8.12 4.29 14.35
CA LYS A 133 -7.53 3.54 15.47
C LYS A 133 -6.75 2.32 14.98
N THR A 134 -7.09 1.80 13.81
CA THR A 134 -6.56 0.55 13.26
C THR A 134 -5.51 0.75 12.18
N ARG A 135 -5.30 1.99 11.73
CA ARG A 135 -4.26 2.40 10.78
C ARG A 135 -3.40 3.52 11.35
N PRO A 136 -2.10 3.56 11.03
CA PRO A 136 -1.27 4.69 11.40
C PRO A 136 -1.69 5.94 10.60
N PRO A 137 -1.30 7.16 11.03
CA PRO A 137 -1.34 8.33 10.17
C PRO A 137 -0.61 8.08 8.85
N ILE A 138 -1.21 8.49 7.74
CA ILE A 138 -0.67 8.29 6.39
C ILE A 138 -0.38 9.65 5.75
N LEU A 139 0.86 9.85 5.33
CA LEU A 139 1.24 10.96 4.47
C LEU A 139 1.15 10.52 3.01
N VAL A 140 0.34 11.22 2.22
CA VAL A 140 0.30 11.09 0.76
C VAL A 140 1.00 12.30 0.16
N ALA A 141 2.00 12.07 -0.70
CA ALA A 141 2.73 13.13 -1.38
C ALA A 141 2.86 12.84 -2.88
N VAL A 142 2.67 13.87 -3.69
CA VAL A 142 2.90 13.85 -5.15
C VAL A 142 3.70 15.10 -5.52
N SER A 143 4.53 15.00 -6.56
CA SER A 143 5.38 16.08 -7.02
C SER A 143 4.65 16.96 -8.04
N GLU A 144 5.04 18.24 -8.13
CA GLU A 144 4.48 19.18 -9.11
C GLU A 144 4.66 18.69 -10.55
N PHE A 145 5.80 18.05 -10.82
CA PHE A 145 6.17 17.52 -12.13
C PHE A 145 5.84 16.04 -12.32
N ASP A 146 5.07 15.41 -11.41
CA ASP A 146 4.60 14.05 -11.65
C ASP A 146 3.60 14.02 -12.82
N PRO A 147 3.54 12.89 -13.56
CA PRO A 147 2.47 12.63 -14.52
C PRO A 147 1.09 12.94 -13.96
N GLU A 148 0.19 13.46 -14.80
CA GLU A 148 -1.12 13.94 -14.36
C GLU A 148 -1.94 12.87 -13.62
N TYR A 149 -1.89 11.61 -14.06
CA TYR A 149 -2.61 10.52 -13.42
C TYR A 149 -2.12 10.25 -11.98
N LEU A 150 -0.83 10.40 -11.70
CA LEU A 150 -0.27 10.32 -10.34
C LEU A 150 -0.77 11.50 -9.48
N ARG A 151 -0.70 12.72 -10.01
CA ARG A 151 -1.17 13.92 -9.29
C ARG A 151 -2.67 13.84 -8.98
N LYS A 152 -3.48 13.44 -9.95
CA LYS A 152 -4.94 13.27 -9.81
C LYS A 152 -5.29 12.18 -8.79
N SER A 153 -4.63 11.02 -8.88
CA SER A 153 -4.88 9.92 -7.95
C SER A 153 -4.41 10.23 -6.52
N GLY A 154 -3.32 10.98 -6.36
CA GLY A 154 -2.84 11.44 -5.06
C GLY A 154 -3.82 12.39 -4.35
N ARG A 155 -4.42 13.33 -5.10
CA ARG A 155 -5.49 14.21 -4.56
C ARG A 155 -6.70 13.41 -4.09
N LEU A 156 -7.15 12.48 -4.93
CA LEU A 156 -8.28 11.60 -4.61
C LEU A 156 -8.04 10.81 -3.32
N LEU A 157 -6.86 10.19 -3.18
CA LEU A 157 -6.54 9.44 -1.97
C LEU A 157 -6.44 10.33 -0.72
N ALA A 158 -5.95 11.55 -0.87
CA ALA A 158 -5.88 12.53 0.21
C ALA A 158 -7.23 13.17 0.57
N GLY A 159 -8.31 12.84 -0.14
CA GLY A 159 -9.63 13.43 0.05
C GLY A 159 -9.70 14.90 -0.35
N LYS A 160 -8.90 15.32 -1.34
CA LYS A 160 -8.80 16.69 -1.86
C LYS A 160 -9.23 16.80 -3.32
#